data_AF-A0A935XZX2-F1
#
_entry.id   AF-A0A935XZX2-F1
#
_cell.length_a   1.000
_cell.length_b   1.000
_cell.length_c   1.000
_cell.angle_alpha   90.00
_cell.angle_beta   90.00
_cell.angle_gamma   90.00
#
_symmetry.space_group_name_H-M   'P 1'
#
loop_
_entity.id
_entity.type
_entity.pdbx_description
1 polymer ?
#
loop_
_entity_poly.entity_id
_entity_poly.type
_entity_poly.pdbx_seq_one_letter_code
_entity_poly.pdbx_strand_id
1 'polypeptide(L)'
;MQVPAENGSVVGIFSVFGSDQQIFIRDTYDVKMNQTPCIGGGGANTVSIAEIRSLFSGSTTQIPNDKYIKGIVISDKDNLNIHGYNLQMQDASGGITVRFDANHSFSIGDEISVNVGGQELSEFDGLLQVNKVPIANGTQVGTGTVTAKIKTLAEINAEFESLESSLVQIKDVNISKLGGTTYSGSCILTDASGNLELYTRSQAKFSGDNFPVGNLSITGIVTQGGTNKVKQLSIRSKADVVGGSTGGGGGALDSLNFSFDGYANNAVLDMSGWTNVATTGTRLWLAKFSR
;
A
#
# COMPACT_ATOMS: atom_id res chain seq x y z
N MET A 1 -27.70 -36.30 -22.99
CA MET A 1 -27.41 -34.99 -23.61
C MET A 1 -26.93 -34.09 -22.50
N GLN A 2 -25.68 -33.62 -22.58
CA GLN A 2 -25.09 -32.78 -21.54
C GLN A 2 -25.53 -31.34 -21.78
N VAL A 3 -26.05 -30.68 -20.73
CA VAL A 3 -26.40 -29.25 -20.81
C VAL A 3 -25.11 -28.46 -21.02
N PRO A 4 -25.04 -27.53 -22.00
CA PRO A 4 -23.86 -26.69 -22.20
C PRO A 4 -23.50 -25.92 -20.92
N ALA A 5 -22.22 -25.91 -20.56
CA ALA A 5 -21.70 -25.17 -19.39
C ALA A 5 -21.20 -23.76 -19.74
N GLU A 6 -21.23 -23.41 -21.03
CA GLU A 6 -20.78 -22.15 -21.61
C GLU A 6 -21.94 -21.16 -21.77
N ASN A 7 -21.62 -19.87 -21.88
CA ASN A 7 -22.62 -18.82 -22.11
C ASN A 7 -22.91 -18.61 -23.59
N GLY A 8 -23.98 -17.87 -23.87
CA GLY A 8 -24.08 -17.11 -25.11
C GLY A 8 -25.49 -16.63 -25.38
N SER A 9 -26.00 -16.84 -26.59
CA SER A 9 -27.28 -16.27 -27.00
C SER A 9 -28.32 -17.33 -27.32
N VAL A 10 -29.56 -17.01 -26.96
CA VAL A 10 -30.76 -17.74 -27.39
C VAL A 10 -31.61 -16.76 -28.19
N VAL A 11 -31.91 -17.13 -29.43
CA VAL A 11 -32.89 -16.42 -30.27
C VAL A 11 -34.14 -17.29 -30.31
N GLY A 12 -35.30 -16.74 -29.97
CA GLY A 12 -36.52 -17.52 -29.97
C GLY A 12 -37.76 -16.68 -30.21
N ILE A 13 -38.86 -17.36 -30.44
CA ILE A 13 -40.18 -16.74 -30.62
C ILE A 13 -40.80 -16.58 -29.24
N PHE A 14 -40.96 -15.32 -28.82
CA PHE A 14 -41.66 -14.99 -27.60
C PHE A 14 -43.16 -15.30 -27.75
N SER A 15 -43.73 -15.95 -26.74
CA SER A 15 -45.14 -16.32 -26.66
C SER A 15 -45.61 -16.20 -25.21
N VAL A 16 -46.92 -16.06 -25.03
CA VAL A 16 -47.56 -16.06 -23.71
C VAL A 16 -48.64 -17.12 -23.72
N PHE A 17 -48.60 -18.04 -22.74
CA PHE A 17 -49.65 -19.03 -22.51
C PHE A 17 -50.29 -18.79 -21.16
N GLY A 18 -51.53 -18.29 -21.15
CA GLY A 18 -52.15 -17.78 -19.92
C GLY A 18 -51.42 -16.53 -19.42
N SER A 19 -50.86 -16.60 -18.21
CA SER A 19 -49.99 -15.57 -17.64
C SER A 19 -48.50 -15.84 -17.85
N ASP A 20 -48.14 -17.01 -18.35
CA ASP A 20 -46.74 -17.44 -18.38
C ASP A 20 -46.08 -16.98 -19.67
N GLN A 21 -44.95 -16.29 -19.50
CA GLN A 21 -44.09 -15.87 -20.59
C GLN A 21 -43.15 -17.01 -20.96
N GLN A 22 -43.16 -17.40 -22.22
CA GLN A 22 -42.37 -18.51 -22.75
C GLN A 22 -41.65 -18.12 -24.04
N ILE A 23 -40.53 -18.77 -24.31
CA ILE A 23 -39.77 -18.60 -25.55
C ILE A 23 -39.65 -19.97 -26.22
N PHE A 24 -40.10 -20.05 -27.48
CA PHE A 24 -39.89 -21.22 -28.31
C PHE A 24 -38.61 -21.10 -29.12
N ILE A 25 -37.75 -22.10 -29.00
CA ILE A 25 -36.54 -22.25 -29.80
C ILE A 25 -36.90 -23.12 -31.01
N ARG A 26 -36.52 -22.70 -32.21
CA ARG A 26 -36.91 -23.42 -33.44
C ARG A 26 -35.99 -24.60 -33.71
N ASP A 27 -34.69 -24.42 -33.50
CA ASP A 27 -33.66 -25.43 -33.69
C ASP A 27 -32.41 -25.15 -32.84
N THR A 28 -31.36 -25.95 -33.01
CA THR A 28 -30.11 -25.79 -32.25
C THR A 28 -29.21 -24.66 -32.77
N TYR A 29 -29.46 -24.08 -33.94
CA TYR A 29 -28.71 -22.89 -34.43
C TYR A 29 -29.13 -21.62 -33.71
N ASP A 30 -30.36 -21.59 -33.19
CA ASP A 30 -30.91 -20.54 -32.35
C ASP A 30 -30.27 -20.50 -30.94
N VAL A 31 -29.50 -21.53 -30.56
CA VAL A 31 -28.82 -21.63 -29.27
C VAL A 31 -27.31 -21.67 -29.47
N LYS A 32 -26.65 -20.54 -29.19
CA LYS A 32 -25.19 -20.41 -29.31
C LYS A 32 -24.59 -20.26 -27.93
N MET A 33 -24.20 -21.38 -27.31
CA MET A 33 -23.52 -21.41 -26.01
C MET A 33 -22.02 -21.64 -26.21
N ASN A 34 -21.35 -20.68 -26.85
CA ASN A 34 -19.95 -20.75 -27.26
C ASN A 34 -19.11 -19.57 -26.75
N GLN A 35 -19.66 -18.78 -25.84
CA GLN A 35 -18.96 -17.72 -25.14
C GLN A 35 -18.43 -18.29 -23.83
N THR A 36 -17.28 -17.77 -23.39
CA THR A 36 -16.78 -18.01 -22.04
C THR A 36 -17.95 -17.88 -21.06
N PRO A 37 -18.20 -18.89 -20.20
CA PRO A 37 -19.28 -18.82 -19.22
C PRO A 37 -19.23 -17.46 -18.51
N CYS A 38 -20.38 -16.89 -18.16
CA CYS A 38 -20.37 -15.94 -17.08
C CYS A 38 -19.98 -16.80 -15.88
N ILE A 39 -18.69 -16.75 -15.55
CA ILE A 39 -18.21 -17.22 -14.27
C ILE A 39 -19.13 -16.48 -13.30
N GLY A 40 -19.98 -17.21 -12.56
CA GLY A 40 -20.96 -16.63 -11.64
C GLY A 40 -20.27 -15.87 -10.52
N GLY A 41 -19.71 -14.71 -10.86
CA GLY A 41 -18.72 -13.95 -10.10
C GLY A 41 -18.37 -12.62 -10.79
N GLY A 42 -19.30 -12.09 -11.59
CA GLY A 42 -19.22 -10.76 -12.20
C GLY A 42 -20.54 -10.05 -11.97
N GLY A 43 -20.58 -9.19 -10.95
CA GLY A 43 -21.79 -8.66 -10.34
C GLY A 43 -22.71 -7.90 -11.28
N ALA A 44 -23.97 -8.34 -11.35
CA ALA A 44 -25.08 -7.46 -11.73
C ALA A 44 -25.19 -6.23 -10.80
N ASN A 45 -24.51 -6.28 -9.66
CA ASN A 45 -24.46 -5.27 -8.62
C ASN A 45 -23.00 -4.98 -8.18
N THR A 46 -22.07 -4.88 -9.14
CA THR A 46 -20.75 -4.30 -8.84
C THR A 46 -20.92 -2.83 -8.51
N VAL A 47 -20.41 -2.43 -7.35
CA VAL A 47 -20.48 -1.07 -6.81
C VAL A 47 -19.09 -0.52 -6.56
N SER A 48 -19.00 0.79 -6.42
CA SER A 48 -17.75 1.43 -6.05
C SER A 48 -17.36 1.10 -4.61
N ILE A 49 -16.06 1.11 -4.32
CA ILE A 49 -15.57 0.97 -2.94
C ILE A 49 -16.12 2.10 -2.06
N ALA A 50 -16.24 3.32 -2.57
CA ALA A 50 -16.86 4.43 -1.84
C ALA A 50 -18.32 4.16 -1.47
N GLU A 51 -19.10 3.49 -2.33
CA GLU A 51 -20.49 3.09 -2.00
C GLU A 51 -20.50 2.13 -0.80
N ILE A 52 -19.63 1.11 -0.80
CA ILE A 52 -19.52 0.19 0.34
C ILE A 52 -19.10 0.95 1.61
N ARG A 53 -18.09 1.82 1.52
CA ARG A 53 -17.65 2.62 2.67
C ARG A 53 -18.79 3.47 3.25
N SER A 54 -19.65 4.03 2.39
CA SER A 54 -20.76 4.90 2.80
C SER A 54 -21.84 4.20 3.64
N LEU A 55 -21.87 2.87 3.65
CA LEU A 55 -22.77 2.08 4.49
C LEU A 55 -22.37 2.09 5.97
N PHE A 56 -21.13 2.48 6.28
CA PHE A 56 -20.64 2.55 7.65
C PHE A 56 -20.97 3.91 8.27
N SER A 57 -21.78 3.89 9.33
CA SER A 57 -22.25 5.09 10.05
C SER A 57 -21.68 5.22 11.47
N GLY A 58 -20.53 4.58 11.74
CA GLY A 58 -19.87 4.55 13.05
C GLY A 58 -20.23 3.33 13.91
N SER A 59 -20.95 2.36 13.35
CA SER A 59 -21.26 1.09 14.02
C SER A 59 -21.20 -0.07 13.03
N THR A 60 -20.91 -1.26 13.51
CA THR A 60 -20.83 -2.48 12.69
C THR A 60 -22.13 -2.67 11.89
N THR A 61 -21.99 -2.76 10.57
CA THR A 61 -23.11 -2.89 9.63
C THR A 61 -22.91 -4.12 8.77
N GLN A 62 -24.00 -4.80 8.40
CA GLN A 62 -23.94 -5.86 7.40
C GLN A 62 -24.14 -5.26 6.01
N ILE A 63 -23.23 -5.57 5.08
CA ILE A 63 -23.35 -5.15 3.69
C ILE A 63 -24.55 -5.86 3.06
N PRO A 64 -25.45 -5.17 2.34
CA PRO A 64 -26.57 -5.81 1.65
C PRO A 64 -26.09 -6.97 0.76
N ASN A 65 -26.89 -8.03 0.69
CA ASN A 65 -26.59 -9.18 -0.16
C ASN A 65 -26.39 -8.78 -1.62
N ASP A 66 -25.70 -9.64 -2.37
CA ASP A 66 -25.44 -9.45 -3.81
C ASP A 66 -24.73 -8.13 -4.13
N LYS A 67 -23.68 -7.79 -3.35
CA LYS A 67 -22.81 -6.64 -3.61
C LYS A 67 -21.39 -7.11 -3.91
N TYR A 68 -20.82 -6.58 -4.99
CA TYR A 68 -19.45 -6.88 -5.38
C TYR A 68 -18.65 -5.58 -5.45
N ILE A 69 -17.39 -5.63 -5.03
CA ILE A 69 -16.41 -4.59 -5.35
C ILE A 69 -15.38 -5.13 -6.33
N LYS A 70 -14.81 -4.25 -7.14
CA LYS A 70 -13.71 -4.57 -8.03
C LYS A 70 -12.63 -3.51 -7.92
N GLY A 71 -11.38 -3.92 -7.82
CA GLY A 71 -10.27 -3.00 -7.64
C GLY A 71 -8.92 -3.70 -7.76
N ILE A 72 -7.86 -2.90 -7.78
CA ILE A 72 -6.49 -3.36 -7.86
C ILE A 72 -5.94 -3.58 -6.45
N VAL A 73 -5.31 -4.72 -6.22
CA VAL A 73 -4.57 -5.00 -4.99
C VAL A 73 -3.36 -4.08 -4.90
N ILE A 74 -3.30 -3.26 -3.85
CA ILE A 74 -2.19 -2.33 -3.62
C ILE A 74 -1.25 -2.80 -2.50
N SER A 75 -1.71 -3.65 -1.58
CA SER A 75 -0.89 -4.22 -0.50
C SER A 75 0.01 -5.36 -0.97
N ASP A 76 1.12 -5.56 -0.27
CA ASP A 76 2.05 -6.67 -0.49
C ASP A 76 2.13 -7.56 0.76
N LYS A 77 1.52 -8.74 0.69
CA LYS A 77 1.59 -9.74 1.76
C LYS A 77 2.97 -10.39 1.90
N ASP A 78 3.76 -10.44 0.84
CA ASP A 78 4.98 -11.25 0.78
C ASP A 78 6.15 -10.59 1.51
N ASN A 79 6.11 -9.26 1.69
CA ASN A 79 7.02 -8.51 2.55
C ASN A 79 6.59 -8.47 4.03
N LEU A 80 5.43 -9.07 4.35
CA LEU A 80 4.93 -9.29 5.72
C LEU A 80 4.63 -8.01 6.52
N ASN A 81 4.66 -6.82 5.90
CA ASN A 81 4.23 -5.58 6.55
C ASN A 81 2.69 -5.42 6.62
N ILE A 82 1.96 -6.44 6.16
CA ILE A 82 0.53 -6.64 6.34
C ILE A 82 0.28 -8.11 6.72
N HIS A 83 -0.79 -8.40 7.48
CA HIS A 83 -1.15 -9.78 7.80
C HIS A 83 -1.68 -10.48 6.54
N GLY A 84 -1.35 -11.76 6.30
CA GLY A 84 -1.77 -12.48 5.09
C GLY A 84 -3.27 -12.71 4.91
N TYR A 85 -4.08 -12.26 5.87
CA TYR A 85 -5.56 -12.29 5.79
C TYR A 85 -6.09 -10.95 5.27
N ASN A 86 -5.31 -9.88 5.43
CA ASN A 86 -5.71 -8.54 5.08
C ASN A 86 -5.15 -8.20 3.71
N LEU A 87 -6.01 -7.69 2.86
CA LEU A 87 -5.71 -7.21 1.53
C LEU A 87 -6.24 -5.79 1.42
N GLN A 88 -5.41 -4.84 0.99
CA GLN A 88 -5.87 -3.50 0.64
C GLN A 88 -6.01 -3.41 -0.87
N MET A 89 -7.20 -3.04 -1.34
CA MET A 89 -7.50 -2.83 -2.75
C MET A 89 -8.09 -1.45 -2.99
N GLN A 90 -7.91 -0.95 -4.21
CA GLN A 90 -8.32 0.40 -4.59
C GLN A 90 -8.96 0.42 -5.97
N ASP A 91 -10.02 1.21 -6.11
CA ASP A 91 -10.63 1.59 -7.38
C ASP A 91 -10.51 3.12 -7.59
N ALA A 92 -11.21 3.68 -8.59
CA ALA A 92 -11.18 5.11 -8.84
C ALA A 92 -11.81 5.96 -7.72
N SER A 93 -12.69 5.38 -6.90
CA SER A 93 -13.44 6.04 -5.84
C SER A 93 -12.72 6.04 -4.49
N GLY A 94 -11.87 5.05 -4.23
CA GLY A 94 -11.13 4.95 -2.97
C GLY A 94 -10.60 3.55 -2.69
N GLY A 95 -10.06 3.38 -1.49
CA GLY A 95 -9.49 2.12 -1.02
C GLY A 95 -10.28 1.49 0.13
N ILE A 96 -10.15 0.18 0.28
CA ILE A 96 -10.71 -0.56 1.42
C ILE A 96 -9.82 -1.75 1.79
N THR A 97 -9.79 -2.08 3.07
CA THR A 97 -9.20 -3.32 3.55
C THR A 97 -10.25 -4.42 3.50
N VAL A 98 -9.95 -5.50 2.78
CA VAL A 98 -10.69 -6.76 2.83
C VAL A 98 -9.93 -7.71 3.74
N ARG A 99 -10.56 -8.11 4.84
CA ARG A 99 -10.04 -9.11 5.76
C ARG A 99 -10.71 -10.46 5.48
N PHE A 100 -9.96 -11.35 4.85
CA PHE A 100 -10.37 -12.72 4.62
C PHE A 100 -10.39 -13.55 5.90
N ASP A 101 -11.10 -14.68 5.88
CA ASP A 101 -11.17 -15.66 6.95
C ASP A 101 -9.95 -16.60 7.03
N ALA A 102 -9.11 -16.60 5.98
CA ALA A 102 -7.85 -17.32 5.90
C ALA A 102 -6.79 -16.50 5.14
N ASN A 103 -5.59 -17.07 4.94
CA ASN A 103 -4.57 -16.43 4.11
C ASN A 103 -5.02 -16.38 2.64
N HIS A 104 -4.96 -15.21 2.01
CA HIS A 104 -5.22 -15.05 0.58
C HIS A 104 -3.94 -15.25 -0.26
N SER A 105 -4.11 -15.53 -1.55
CA SER A 105 -3.00 -15.70 -2.50
C SER A 105 -2.77 -14.52 -3.44
N PHE A 106 -3.68 -13.55 -3.49
CA PHE A 106 -3.58 -12.39 -4.39
C PHE A 106 -2.29 -11.58 -4.19
N SER A 107 -1.72 -11.14 -5.30
CA SER A 107 -0.51 -10.36 -5.40
C SER A 107 -0.81 -8.90 -5.71
N ILE A 108 0.14 -8.02 -5.40
CA ILE A 108 0.10 -6.62 -5.80
C ILE A 108 -0.12 -6.51 -7.33
N GLY A 109 -1.04 -5.62 -7.73
CA GLY A 109 -1.37 -5.41 -9.14
C GLY A 109 -2.42 -6.36 -9.69
N ASP A 110 -2.86 -7.39 -8.95
CA ASP A 110 -4.03 -8.17 -9.37
C ASP A 110 -5.28 -7.27 -9.36
N GLU A 111 -6.07 -7.32 -10.43
CA GLU A 111 -7.44 -6.81 -10.39
C GLU A 111 -8.33 -7.94 -9.87
N ILE A 112 -8.99 -7.72 -8.74
CA ILE A 112 -9.85 -8.72 -8.11
C ILE A 112 -11.28 -8.21 -8.03
N SER A 113 -12.23 -9.12 -8.22
CA SER A 113 -13.62 -8.93 -7.79
C SER A 113 -13.85 -9.69 -6.50
N VAL A 114 -14.50 -9.04 -5.53
CA VAL A 114 -14.83 -9.62 -4.23
C VAL A 114 -16.32 -9.52 -3.99
N ASN A 115 -16.98 -10.66 -3.75
CA ASN A 115 -18.33 -10.68 -3.21
C ASN A 115 -18.29 -10.24 -1.74
N VAL A 116 -18.76 -9.02 -1.48
CA VAL A 116 -18.85 -8.43 -0.14
C VAL A 116 -20.27 -8.48 0.41
N GLY A 117 -21.23 -8.98 -0.36
CA GLY A 117 -22.62 -9.11 0.06
C GLY A 117 -22.77 -10.01 1.28
N GLY A 118 -23.55 -9.54 2.25
CA GLY A 118 -23.77 -10.22 3.51
C GLY A 118 -22.58 -10.22 4.47
N GLN A 119 -21.44 -9.64 4.08
CA GLN A 119 -20.24 -9.54 4.94
C GLN A 119 -20.36 -8.40 5.94
N GLU A 120 -19.57 -8.47 7.01
CA GLU A 120 -19.50 -7.45 8.04
C GLU A 120 -18.65 -6.27 7.57
N LEU A 121 -19.16 -5.05 7.67
CA LEU A 121 -18.43 -3.80 7.51
C LEU A 121 -18.24 -3.18 8.91
N SER A 122 -16.98 -3.10 9.34
CA SER A 122 -16.63 -2.68 10.69
C SER A 122 -15.27 -1.99 10.73
N GLU A 123 -14.99 -1.30 11.84
CA GLU A 123 -13.65 -0.79 12.13
C GLU A 123 -12.87 -1.77 13.01
N PHE A 124 -11.58 -1.93 12.71
CA PHE A 124 -10.63 -2.60 13.59
C PHE A 124 -9.49 -1.64 13.94
N ASP A 125 -9.37 -1.27 15.21
CA ASP A 125 -8.46 -0.20 15.67
C ASP A 125 -8.59 1.09 14.84
N GLY A 126 -9.82 1.41 14.45
CA GLY A 126 -10.17 2.54 13.58
C GLY A 126 -10.22 2.20 12.09
N LEU A 127 -9.43 1.23 11.62
CA LEU A 127 -9.34 0.92 10.19
C LEU A 127 -10.65 0.32 9.66
N LEU A 128 -11.31 0.98 8.71
CA LEU A 128 -12.50 0.45 8.06
C LEU A 128 -12.17 -0.77 7.18
N GLN A 129 -12.87 -1.87 7.42
CA GLN A 129 -12.65 -3.13 6.72
C GLN A 129 -13.95 -3.88 6.43
N VAL A 130 -13.92 -4.67 5.35
CA VAL A 130 -14.88 -5.77 5.16
C VAL A 130 -14.30 -7.01 5.83
N ASN A 131 -14.96 -7.50 6.87
CA ASN A 131 -14.42 -8.50 7.79
C ASN A 131 -14.96 -9.91 7.52
N LYS A 132 -14.13 -10.92 7.82
CA LYS A 132 -14.42 -12.37 7.71
C LYS A 132 -14.88 -12.82 6.32
N VAL A 133 -14.33 -12.22 5.27
CA VAL A 133 -14.67 -12.57 3.89
C VAL A 133 -14.17 -13.99 3.56
N PRO A 134 -15.01 -14.93 3.12
CA PRO A 134 -14.54 -16.23 2.66
C PRO A 134 -13.56 -16.10 1.50
N ILE A 135 -12.47 -16.87 1.49
CA ILE A 135 -11.50 -16.85 0.38
C ILE A 135 -12.16 -17.03 -0.99
N ALA A 136 -13.17 -17.91 -1.08
CA ALA A 136 -13.90 -18.18 -2.31
C ALA A 136 -14.68 -16.98 -2.87
N ASN A 137 -14.90 -15.92 -2.06
CA ASN A 137 -15.57 -14.71 -2.52
C ASN A 137 -14.65 -13.82 -3.36
N GLY A 138 -13.33 -13.98 -3.25
CA GLY A 138 -12.36 -13.25 -4.07
C GLY A 138 -12.01 -14.02 -5.33
N THR A 139 -12.05 -13.36 -6.48
CA THR A 139 -11.60 -13.91 -7.76
C THR A 139 -10.73 -12.89 -8.48
N GLN A 140 -9.57 -13.31 -8.96
CA GLN A 140 -8.77 -12.49 -9.85
C GLN A 140 -9.44 -12.42 -11.22
N VAL A 141 -9.67 -11.21 -11.71
CA VAL A 141 -10.34 -10.93 -12.99
C VAL A 141 -9.44 -10.21 -13.99
N GLY A 142 -8.25 -9.78 -13.55
CA GLY A 142 -7.28 -9.12 -14.40
C GLY A 142 -6.02 -8.70 -13.64
N THR A 143 -5.31 -7.75 -14.23
CA THR A 143 -4.12 -7.10 -13.66
C THR A 143 -4.14 -5.62 -14.00
N GLY A 144 -3.58 -4.78 -13.14
CA GLY A 144 -3.46 -3.36 -13.37
C GLY A 144 -2.49 -2.68 -12.41
N THR A 145 -2.39 -1.37 -12.55
CA THR A 145 -1.51 -0.54 -11.71
C THR A 145 -2.29 0.65 -11.17
N VAL A 146 -2.08 0.98 -9.90
CA VAL A 146 -2.60 2.20 -9.29
C VAL A 146 -1.48 3.24 -9.26
N THR A 147 -1.75 4.42 -9.82
CA THR A 147 -0.86 5.57 -9.67
C THR A 147 -1.11 6.21 -8.32
N ALA A 148 -0.07 6.30 -7.48
CA ALA A 148 -0.16 6.90 -6.16
C ALA A 148 -0.53 8.39 -6.25
N LYS A 149 -1.44 8.86 -5.39
CA LYS A 149 -1.78 10.28 -5.30
C LYS A 149 -0.67 11.02 -4.57
N ILE A 150 -0.09 12.06 -5.18
CA ILE A 150 0.90 12.89 -4.51
C ILE A 150 0.19 13.75 -3.46
N LYS A 151 0.62 13.65 -2.21
CA LYS A 151 0.04 14.37 -1.06
C LYS A 151 1.13 14.77 -0.07
N THR A 152 0.93 15.91 0.58
CA THR A 152 1.69 16.35 1.76
C THR A 152 1.16 15.64 3.02
N LEU A 153 1.95 15.65 4.10
CA LEU A 153 1.52 15.07 5.37
C LEU A 153 0.30 15.80 5.96
N ALA A 154 0.20 17.12 5.78
CA ALA A 154 -0.95 17.89 6.23
C ALA A 154 -2.24 17.51 5.46
N GLU A 155 -2.17 17.32 4.14
CA GLU A 155 -3.33 16.89 3.34
C GLU A 155 -3.78 15.48 3.73
N ILE A 156 -2.85 14.55 3.98
CA ILE A 156 -3.20 13.21 4.45
C ILE A 156 -3.94 13.28 5.79
N ASN A 157 -3.48 14.12 6.72
CA ASN A 157 -4.12 14.28 8.01
C ASN A 157 -5.54 14.87 7.89
N ALA A 158 -5.73 15.86 7.00
CA ALA A 158 -7.00 16.55 6.78
C ALA A 158 -8.02 15.69 6.02
N GLU A 159 -7.58 14.93 5.02
CA GLU A 159 -8.42 14.11 4.14
C GLU A 159 -8.41 12.61 4.51
N PHE A 160 -7.95 12.28 5.72
CA PHE A 160 -7.58 10.92 6.13
C PHE A 160 -8.66 9.87 5.81
N GLU A 161 -9.92 10.13 6.18
CA GLU A 161 -11.04 9.18 5.96
C GLU A 161 -11.30 8.87 4.49
N SER A 162 -10.99 9.80 3.59
CA SER A 162 -11.14 9.60 2.14
C SER A 162 -9.93 8.88 1.50
N LEU A 163 -8.78 8.96 2.16
CA LEU A 163 -7.51 8.36 1.70
C LEU A 163 -7.23 7.02 2.37
N GLU A 164 -7.93 6.68 3.44
CA GLU A 164 -7.77 5.40 4.13
C GLU A 164 -7.81 4.21 3.16
N SER A 165 -6.89 3.26 3.35
CA SER A 165 -6.65 2.11 2.47
C SER A 165 -6.30 2.47 1.02
N SER A 166 -5.87 3.71 0.75
CA SER A 166 -5.45 4.16 -0.59
C SER A 166 -3.94 4.42 -0.67
N LEU A 167 -3.39 4.29 -1.89
CA LEU A 167 -1.98 4.51 -2.18
C LEU A 167 -1.67 5.99 -2.41
N VAL A 168 -0.73 6.52 -1.63
CA VAL A 168 -0.24 7.90 -1.73
C VAL A 168 1.27 7.94 -1.90
N GLN A 169 1.79 9.04 -2.45
CA GLN A 169 3.21 9.35 -2.47
C GLN A 169 3.45 10.69 -1.81
N ILE A 170 4.40 10.72 -0.88
CA ILE A 170 4.89 11.93 -0.24
C ILE A 170 6.28 12.22 -0.81
N LYS A 171 6.58 13.50 -1.04
CA LYS A 171 7.88 13.97 -1.52
C LYS A 171 8.52 14.86 -0.46
N ASP A 172 9.83 15.01 -0.52
CA ASP A 172 10.59 15.91 0.36
C ASP A 172 10.36 15.62 1.85
N VAL A 173 10.31 14.33 2.20
CA VAL A 173 10.00 13.84 3.55
C VAL A 173 11.22 13.18 4.18
N ASN A 174 11.35 13.28 5.50
CA ASN A 174 12.38 12.58 6.28
C ASN A 174 11.73 11.55 7.22
N ILE A 175 12.46 10.46 7.52
CA ILE A 175 12.10 9.50 8.56
C ILE A 175 12.96 9.78 9.80
N SER A 176 12.34 9.79 10.97
CA SER A 176 13.03 9.89 12.26
C SER A 176 12.43 8.95 13.28
N LYS A 177 13.21 8.57 14.29
CA LYS A 177 12.75 7.71 15.39
C LYS A 177 13.58 7.95 16.64
N LEU A 178 12.92 7.98 17.79
CA LEU A 178 13.61 8.10 19.07
C LEU A 178 14.27 6.76 19.43
N GLY A 179 15.58 6.77 19.67
CA GLY A 179 16.30 5.60 20.18
C GLY A 179 16.52 4.46 19.17
N GLY A 180 16.48 4.73 17.86
CA GLY A 180 16.79 3.73 16.85
C GLY A 180 16.77 4.26 15.43
N THR A 181 17.30 3.46 14.49
CA THR A 181 17.43 3.81 13.07
C THR A 181 16.74 2.80 12.16
N THR A 182 16.02 1.80 12.72
CA THR A 182 15.36 0.74 11.96
C THR A 182 13.87 0.96 11.80
N TYR A 183 13.29 0.38 10.74
CA TYR A 183 11.87 0.51 10.41
C TYR A 183 10.93 -0.07 11.48
N SER A 184 11.35 -1.07 12.27
CA SER A 184 10.48 -1.84 13.17
C SER A 184 9.67 -1.00 14.14
N GLY A 185 8.34 -1.05 14.06
CA GLY A 185 7.43 -0.25 14.86
C GLY A 185 7.17 1.13 14.27
N SER A 186 6.92 2.09 15.14
CA SER A 186 6.56 3.47 14.77
C SER A 186 7.80 4.31 14.50
N CYS A 187 7.83 4.95 13.33
CA CYS A 187 8.73 6.04 12.99
C CYS A 187 7.89 7.30 12.72
N ILE A 188 8.53 8.47 12.72
CA ILE A 188 7.89 9.75 12.41
C ILE A 188 8.36 10.22 11.03
N LEU A 189 7.40 10.41 10.13
CA LEU A 189 7.57 11.16 8.90
C LEU A 189 7.44 12.64 9.17
N THR A 190 8.35 13.43 8.62
CA THR A 190 8.31 14.90 8.70
C THR A 190 8.60 15.52 7.34
N ASP A 191 7.68 16.35 6.87
CA ASP A 191 7.86 17.24 5.71
C ASP A 191 7.71 18.70 6.17
N ALA A 192 7.68 19.66 5.23
CA ALA A 192 7.50 21.08 5.57
C ALA A 192 6.09 21.42 6.09
N SER A 193 5.10 20.53 5.87
CA SER A 193 3.69 20.75 6.20
C SER A 193 3.29 20.17 7.57
N GLY A 194 3.98 19.13 8.05
CA GLY A 194 3.68 18.51 9.33
C GLY A 194 4.31 17.14 9.53
N ASN A 195 3.60 16.28 10.26
CA ASN A 195 4.09 14.97 10.71
C ASN A 195 3.02 13.89 10.48
N LEU A 196 3.47 12.65 10.29
CA LEU A 196 2.62 11.46 10.26
C LEU A 196 3.42 10.25 10.76
N GLU A 197 2.78 9.29 11.41
CA GLU A 197 3.45 8.05 11.78
C GLU A 197 3.70 7.18 10.54
N LEU A 198 4.88 6.57 10.43
CA LEU A 198 5.16 5.45 9.54
C LEU A 198 5.24 4.20 10.41
N TYR A 199 4.33 3.25 10.21
CA TYR A 199 4.29 2.02 10.99
C TYR A 199 4.80 0.83 10.16
N THR A 200 5.74 0.09 10.74
CA THR A 200 6.20 -1.19 10.20
C THR A 200 6.01 -2.29 11.23
N ARG A 201 5.29 -3.36 10.86
CA ARG A 201 5.14 -4.56 11.68
C ARG A 201 6.51 -5.15 12.00
N SER A 202 6.69 -5.66 13.22
CA SER A 202 7.92 -6.35 13.59
C SER A 202 8.19 -7.58 12.72
N GLN A 203 7.14 -8.21 12.19
CA GLN A 203 7.22 -9.35 11.27
C GLN A 203 7.59 -8.98 9.82
N ALA A 204 7.60 -7.69 9.45
CA ALA A 204 7.99 -7.28 8.11
C ALA A 204 9.44 -7.71 7.83
N LYS A 205 9.72 -8.22 6.63
CA LYS A 205 11.06 -8.74 6.27
C LYS A 205 12.17 -7.69 6.35
N PHE A 206 11.80 -6.41 6.29
CA PHE A 206 12.69 -5.26 6.36
C PHE A 206 12.61 -4.49 7.68
N SER A 207 11.89 -5.01 8.70
CA SER A 207 11.68 -4.29 9.97
C SER A 207 13.01 -3.97 10.68
N GLY A 208 13.99 -4.87 10.57
CA GLY A 208 15.34 -4.70 11.15
C GLY A 208 16.28 -3.83 10.31
N ASP A 209 15.90 -3.41 9.11
CA ASP A 209 16.76 -2.62 8.23
C ASP A 209 16.78 -1.15 8.67
N ASN A 210 17.93 -0.50 8.51
CA ASN A 210 18.05 0.94 8.74
C ASN A 210 17.27 1.71 7.66
N PHE A 211 16.48 2.71 8.07
CA PHE A 211 15.84 3.63 7.14
C PHE A 211 16.87 4.63 6.57
N PRO A 212 16.72 5.08 5.31
CA PRO A 212 17.54 6.13 4.74
C PRO A 212 17.38 7.46 5.47
N VAL A 213 18.43 8.28 5.45
CA VAL A 213 18.45 9.66 5.96
C VAL A 213 18.56 10.65 4.80
N GLY A 214 18.06 11.87 5.02
CA GLY A 214 18.00 12.92 4.00
C GLY A 214 16.64 12.96 3.30
N ASN A 215 16.57 13.69 2.18
CA ASN A 215 15.33 13.91 1.46
C ASN A 215 14.87 12.63 0.74
N LEU A 216 13.65 12.18 1.07
CA LEU A 216 13.03 10.97 0.54
C LEU A 216 11.75 11.29 -0.23
N SER A 217 11.41 10.41 -1.18
CA SER A 217 10.05 10.19 -1.64
C SER A 217 9.56 8.84 -1.14
N ILE A 218 8.43 8.83 -0.46
CA ILE A 218 7.86 7.63 0.16
C ILE A 218 6.49 7.36 -0.45
N THR A 219 6.31 6.17 -0.99
CA THR A 219 5.00 5.66 -1.43
C THR A 219 4.45 4.72 -0.36
N GLY A 220 3.20 4.87 0.03
CA GLY A 220 2.63 4.01 1.07
C GLY A 220 1.12 4.00 1.06
N ILE A 221 0.55 3.12 1.88
CA ILE A 221 -0.89 2.98 2.05
C ILE A 221 -1.28 3.70 3.32
N VAL A 222 -2.24 4.63 3.22
CA VAL A 222 -2.78 5.35 4.37
C VAL A 222 -3.61 4.37 5.19
N THR A 223 -3.31 4.27 6.48
CA THR A 223 -3.95 3.32 7.39
C THR A 223 -3.99 3.90 8.79
N GLN A 224 -4.76 3.30 9.67
CA GLN A 224 -4.71 3.59 11.10
C GLN A 224 -4.62 2.30 11.90
N GLY A 225 -4.23 2.39 13.16
CA GLY A 225 -4.21 1.22 14.03
C GLY A 225 -3.58 1.47 15.40
N GLY A 226 -3.41 0.36 16.13
CA GLY A 226 -2.91 0.37 17.49
C GLY A 226 -3.95 0.88 18.50
N THR A 227 -3.59 0.82 19.79
CA THR A 227 -4.51 1.12 20.90
C THR A 227 -5.15 2.51 20.81
N ASN A 228 -4.45 3.48 20.21
CA ASN A 228 -4.92 4.85 20.09
C ASN A 228 -5.45 5.19 18.69
N LYS A 229 -5.62 4.19 17.80
CA LYS A 229 -6.11 4.39 16.41
C LYS A 229 -5.30 5.47 15.67
N VAL A 230 -3.98 5.39 15.76
CA VAL A 230 -3.08 6.43 15.25
C VAL A 230 -3.15 6.46 13.73
N LYS A 231 -3.36 7.65 13.15
CA LYS A 231 -3.23 7.88 11.71
C LYS A 231 -1.78 7.65 11.29
N GLN A 232 -1.59 6.76 10.33
CA GLN A 232 -0.25 6.32 9.94
C GLN A 232 -0.18 5.98 8.45
N LEU A 233 1.04 5.83 7.97
CA LEU A 233 1.36 5.28 6.67
C LEU A 233 1.98 3.89 6.86
N SER A 234 1.75 2.99 5.92
CA SER A 234 2.46 1.71 5.83
C SER A 234 3.11 1.56 4.46
N ILE A 235 4.41 1.28 4.43
CA ILE A 235 5.15 0.95 3.20
C ILE A 235 5.07 -0.55 2.93
N ARG A 236 5.09 -0.95 1.66
CA ARG A 236 4.98 -2.36 1.28
C ARG A 236 6.34 -3.04 1.34
N SER A 237 7.38 -2.32 0.95
CA SER A 237 8.78 -2.77 0.99
C SER A 237 9.73 -1.58 1.03
N LYS A 238 11.03 -1.82 1.14
CA LYS A 238 12.05 -0.76 1.00
C LYS A 238 12.04 -0.06 -0.36
N ALA A 239 11.54 -0.72 -1.41
CA ALA A 239 11.46 -0.12 -2.74
C ALA A 239 10.47 1.07 -2.81
N ASP A 240 9.58 1.17 -1.83
CA ASP A 240 8.67 2.30 -1.67
C ASP A 240 9.34 3.55 -1.08
N VAL A 241 10.60 3.45 -0.64
CA VAL A 241 11.38 4.57 -0.09
C VAL A 241 12.53 4.87 -1.05
N VAL A 242 12.45 6.00 -1.73
CA VAL A 242 13.39 6.42 -2.77
C VAL A 242 14.11 7.70 -2.35
N GLY A 243 15.41 7.76 -2.59
CA GLY A 243 16.24 8.91 -2.23
C GLY A 243 16.98 8.71 -0.90
N GLY A 244 17.60 9.79 -0.43
CA GLY A 244 18.46 9.78 0.74
C GLY A 244 19.71 8.90 0.59
N SER A 245 20.42 8.73 1.69
CA SER A 245 21.49 7.74 1.85
C SER A 245 21.16 6.86 3.04
N THR A 246 21.37 5.54 2.94
CA THR A 246 21.32 4.70 4.13
C THR A 246 22.50 5.09 5.02
N GLY A 247 22.19 5.71 6.16
CA GLY A 247 23.18 5.99 7.19
C GLY A 247 23.77 4.66 7.65
N GLY A 248 24.91 4.29 7.09
CA GLY A 248 25.70 3.18 7.59
C GLY A 248 26.17 3.56 8.99
N GLY A 249 25.57 2.94 10.01
CA GLY A 249 26.16 2.96 11.34
C GLY A 249 27.59 2.44 11.23
N GLY A 250 28.56 3.30 11.54
CA GLY A 250 29.94 2.90 11.83
C GLY A 250 30.65 2.04 10.78
N GLY A 251 30.41 2.24 9.49
CA GLY A 251 31.38 1.81 8.49
C GLY A 251 32.64 2.65 8.70
N ALA A 252 33.76 2.02 9.07
CA ALA A 252 35.05 2.67 8.97
C ALA A 252 35.13 3.33 7.59
N LEU A 253 35.51 4.60 7.55
CA LEU A 253 35.85 5.26 6.29
C LEU A 253 37.02 4.46 5.72
N ASP A 254 36.72 3.53 4.80
CA ASP A 254 37.71 2.60 4.23
C ASP A 254 38.78 3.36 3.42
N SER A 255 38.53 4.64 3.16
CA SER A 255 39.59 5.65 3.11
C SER A 255 38.98 7.04 3.26
N LEU A 256 39.60 7.85 4.10
CA LEU A 256 39.52 9.30 3.99
C LEU A 256 40.65 9.72 3.05
N ASN A 257 40.30 10.09 1.82
CA ASN A 257 41.28 10.61 0.87
C ASN A 257 41.34 12.15 1.03
N PHE A 258 42.36 12.64 1.72
CA PHE A 258 42.63 14.08 1.83
C PHE A 258 43.81 14.45 0.95
N SER A 259 43.64 15.50 0.16
CA SER A 259 44.76 16.17 -0.48
C SER A 259 45.26 17.28 0.44
N PHE A 260 46.58 17.33 0.66
CA PHE A 260 47.27 18.46 1.27
C PHE A 260 47.85 19.40 0.19
N ASP A 261 47.43 19.23 -1.06
CA ASP A 261 47.90 20.05 -2.18
C ASP A 261 47.41 21.49 -1.98
N GLY A 262 48.33 22.44 -2.10
CA GLY A 262 48.07 23.87 -1.90
C GLY A 262 48.51 24.42 -0.54
N TYR A 263 48.86 23.58 0.44
CA TYR A 263 49.50 24.05 1.68
C TYR A 263 51.00 24.26 1.48
N ALA A 264 51.55 25.33 2.05
CA ALA A 264 52.99 25.54 2.13
C ALA A 264 53.62 24.67 3.24
N ASN A 265 54.93 24.41 3.15
CA ASN A 265 55.62 23.65 4.20
C ASN A 265 55.52 24.39 5.54
N ASN A 266 55.10 23.69 6.59
CA ASN A 266 54.78 24.20 7.93
C ASN A 266 53.57 25.14 8.02
N ALA A 267 52.68 25.17 7.02
CA ALA A 267 51.42 25.91 7.12
C ALA A 267 50.45 25.24 8.11
N VAL A 268 49.67 26.04 8.84
CA VAL A 268 48.57 25.54 9.68
C VAL A 268 47.48 24.96 8.78
N LEU A 269 47.01 23.76 9.12
CA LEU A 269 45.90 23.13 8.41
C LEU A 269 44.59 23.82 8.81
N ASP A 270 43.92 24.41 7.83
CA ASP A 270 42.59 25.02 7.93
C ASP A 270 41.76 24.56 6.73
N MET A 271 40.95 23.52 6.94
CA MET A 271 40.16 22.84 5.92
C MET A 271 38.68 22.98 6.25
N SER A 272 37.86 23.30 5.23
CA SER A 272 36.41 23.42 5.42
C SER A 272 35.83 22.12 5.99
N GLY A 273 35.06 22.23 7.07
CA GLY A 273 34.47 21.09 7.78
C GLY A 273 35.39 20.38 8.78
N TRP A 274 36.62 20.86 8.97
CA TRP A 274 37.58 20.31 9.94
C TRP A 274 37.99 21.33 10.98
N THR A 275 38.15 20.89 12.23
CA THR A 275 38.70 21.71 13.30
C THR A 275 40.07 21.19 13.69
N ASN A 276 41.10 22.00 13.50
CA ASN A 276 42.46 21.71 13.96
C ASN A 276 42.58 22.08 15.45
N VAL A 277 42.63 21.06 16.33
CA VAL A 277 42.61 21.25 17.79
C VAL A 277 43.96 20.87 18.39
N ALA A 278 44.53 21.76 19.20
CA ALA A 278 45.68 21.45 20.05
C ALA A 278 45.21 20.56 21.21
N THR A 279 45.70 19.31 21.28
CA THR A 279 45.35 18.37 22.35
C THR A 279 46.04 18.71 23.68
N THR A 280 47.14 19.45 23.64
CA THR A 280 47.83 20.01 24.82
C THR A 280 48.65 21.23 24.40
N GLY A 281 48.54 22.35 25.14
CA GLY A 281 49.23 23.61 24.81
C GLY A 281 48.58 24.37 23.64
N THR A 282 49.36 25.18 22.93
CA THR A 282 48.87 26.07 21.84
C THR A 282 49.27 25.62 20.43
N ARG A 283 49.95 24.48 20.28
CA ARG A 283 50.45 24.00 18.98
C ARG A 283 49.38 23.24 18.19
N LEU A 284 49.14 23.70 16.97
CA LEU A 284 48.26 23.07 15.98
C LEU A 284 49.03 22.15 15.03
N TRP A 285 48.32 21.27 14.32
CA TRP A 285 48.89 20.41 13.29
C TRP A 285 49.28 21.24 12.05
N LEU A 286 50.47 20.97 11.51
CA LEU A 286 51.04 21.67 10.36
C LEU A 286 51.25 20.72 9.18
N ALA A 287 51.09 21.23 7.96
CA ALA A 287 51.50 20.52 6.75
C ALA A 287 53.02 20.33 6.71
N LYS A 288 53.51 19.13 6.40
CA LYS A 288 54.95 18.84 6.29
C LYS A 288 55.25 18.03 5.04
N PHE A 289 56.12 18.57 4.18
CA PHE A 289 56.63 17.84 3.03
C PHE A 289 57.93 17.12 3.41
N SER A 290 58.01 15.83 3.13
CA SER A 290 59.30 15.14 3.04
C SER A 290 60.01 15.60 1.77
N ARG A 291 61.29 15.96 1.87
CA ARG A 291 62.15 16.14 0.70
C ARG A 291 62.36 14.82 -0.02
#